data_AF-A0AA96TLV3-F1
#
_entry.id   AF-A0AA96TLV3-F1
#
_cell.length_a   1.000
_cell.length_b   1.000
_cell.length_c   1.000
_cell.angle_alpha   90.00
_cell.angle_beta   90.00
_cell.angle_gamma   90.00
#
_symmetry.space_group_name_H-M   'P 1'
#
loop_
_entity.id
_entity.type
_entity.pdbx_description
1 polymer ?
#
loop_
_entity_poly.entity_id
_entity_poly.type
_entity_poly.pdbx_seq_one_letter_code
_entity_poly.pdbx_strand_id
1 'polypeptide(L)'
;MTEVVYRLYETVDELSSVIENARAVPMSGGSCMVSRDILLDLLDDLRENLPAEVHKAGAIVEQRTEILQQAQAEAERLTGRTRSETEQVVGAARRQREEILGTARRQRDDLLARAQAEAEDLLARAEEEAEQVVDEARRHHEAVLADAQVQHAEILAAAQAEHERLVGETEVYRGAVDRADELGAQTAADVARMRTEVDEYVDSRLADFGGTLERMLRSVEKARASLRDT
;
A
#
# COMPACT_ATOMS: atom_id res chain seq x y z
N MET A 1 -41.98 72.77 44.01
CA MET A 1 -40.51 72.95 44.16
C MET A 1 -40.08 74.28 43.53
N THR A 2 -40.47 74.57 42.30
CA THR A 2 -40.23 75.88 41.65
C THR A 2 -40.83 77.07 42.40
N GLU A 3 -42.11 77.03 42.79
CA GLU A 3 -42.80 78.18 43.43
C GLU A 3 -42.16 78.63 44.77
N VAL A 4 -41.76 77.67 45.62
CA VAL A 4 -41.13 77.96 46.93
C VAL A 4 -39.70 78.48 46.76
N VAL A 5 -38.96 77.93 45.80
CA VAL A 5 -37.61 78.40 45.46
C VAL A 5 -37.67 79.81 44.88
N TYR A 6 -38.61 80.10 43.98
CA TYR A 6 -38.83 81.45 43.47
C TYR A 6 -39.15 82.44 44.59
N ARG A 7 -40.03 82.07 45.53
CA ARG A 7 -40.38 82.91 46.68
C ARG A 7 -39.20 83.17 47.62
N LEU A 8 -38.34 82.17 47.85
CA LEU A 8 -37.12 82.34 48.64
C LEU A 8 -36.15 83.34 47.99
N TYR A 9 -35.90 83.20 46.68
CA TYR A 9 -35.06 84.14 45.94
C TYR A 9 -35.68 85.55 45.94
N GLU A 10 -37.00 85.66 45.77
CA GLU A 10 -37.72 86.93 45.83
C GLU A 10 -37.60 87.59 47.20
N THR A 11 -37.73 86.87 48.31
CA THR A 11 -37.55 87.42 49.67
C THR A 11 -36.10 87.84 49.94
N VAL A 12 -35.10 87.08 49.43
CA VAL A 12 -33.68 87.48 49.53
C VAL A 12 -33.38 88.72 48.68
N ASP A 13 -33.93 88.80 47.47
CA ASP A 13 -33.78 89.95 46.58
C ASP A 13 -34.49 91.18 47.15
N GLU A 14 -35.66 91.01 47.77
CA GLU A 14 -36.39 92.08 48.46
C GLU A 14 -35.62 92.57 49.69
N LEU A 15 -35.05 91.66 50.49
CA LEU A 15 -34.20 92.02 51.63
C LEU A 15 -32.94 92.79 51.17
N SER A 16 -32.34 92.36 50.07
CA SER A 16 -31.20 93.05 49.45
C SER A 16 -31.60 94.44 48.96
N SER A 17 -32.74 94.57 48.28
CA SER A 17 -33.29 95.83 47.79
C SER A 17 -33.61 96.82 48.92
N VAL A 18 -34.17 96.33 50.03
CA VAL A 18 -34.45 97.16 51.23
C VAL A 18 -33.16 97.70 51.84
N ILE A 19 -32.08 96.91 51.85
CA ILE A 19 -30.77 97.34 52.37
C ILE A 19 -30.07 98.32 51.41
N GLU A 20 -30.10 98.03 50.09
CA GLU A 20 -29.46 98.87 49.07
C GLU A 20 -30.13 100.24 48.93
N ASN A 21 -31.46 100.31 49.06
CA ASN A 21 -32.23 101.56 48.96
C ASN A 21 -32.44 102.25 50.32
N ALA A 22 -31.86 101.73 51.40
CA ALA A 22 -32.02 102.28 52.73
C ALA A 22 -31.41 103.68 52.85
N ARG A 23 -32.08 104.55 53.61
CA ARG A 23 -31.65 105.95 53.76
C ARG A 23 -30.34 106.04 54.55
N ALA A 24 -29.29 106.59 53.96
CA ALA A 24 -28.03 106.82 54.67
C ALA A 24 -28.18 107.79 55.86
N VAL A 25 -27.57 107.46 56.99
CA VAL A 25 -27.59 108.32 58.19
C VAL A 25 -26.37 109.26 58.16
N PRO A 26 -26.54 110.59 58.21
CA PRO A 26 -25.42 111.54 58.14
C PRO A 26 -24.41 111.33 59.27
N MET A 27 -23.11 111.49 58.97
CA MET A 27 -21.98 111.34 59.91
C MET A 27 -21.75 109.92 60.49
N SER A 28 -22.41 108.88 59.95
CA SER A 28 -22.37 107.50 60.50
C SER A 28 -21.48 106.49 59.75
N GLY A 29 -20.62 106.95 58.82
CA GLY A 29 -19.57 106.12 58.22
C GLY A 29 -20.04 104.89 57.44
N GLY A 30 -21.18 104.97 56.73
CA GLY A 30 -21.73 103.87 55.92
C GLY A 30 -22.94 103.16 56.53
N SER A 31 -23.51 103.69 57.62
CA SER A 31 -24.75 103.14 58.20
C SER A 31 -25.99 103.66 57.46
N CYS A 32 -26.93 102.76 57.20
CA CYS A 32 -28.24 103.09 56.63
C CYS A 32 -29.36 102.82 57.67
N MET A 33 -30.42 103.61 57.58
CA MET A 33 -31.63 103.46 58.39
C MET A 33 -32.58 102.53 57.64
N VAL A 34 -32.84 101.37 58.22
CA VAL A 34 -33.77 100.36 57.70
C VAL A 34 -34.98 100.27 58.62
N SER A 35 -36.17 100.03 58.05
CA SER A 35 -37.35 99.71 58.85
C SER A 35 -37.14 98.36 59.50
N ARG A 36 -37.05 98.38 60.83
CA ARG A 36 -36.87 97.18 61.63
C ARG A 36 -38.01 96.17 61.39
N ASP A 37 -39.24 96.65 61.27
CA ASP A 37 -40.42 95.81 61.11
C ASP A 37 -40.37 95.06 59.76
N ILE A 38 -40.09 95.77 58.66
CA ILE A 38 -39.98 95.18 57.32
C ILE A 38 -38.81 94.17 57.25
N LEU A 39 -37.67 94.48 57.87
CA LEU A 39 -36.52 93.57 57.86
C LEU A 39 -36.78 92.31 58.68
N LEU A 40 -37.49 92.43 59.81
CA LEU A 40 -37.88 91.29 60.63
C LEU A 40 -38.91 90.41 59.90
N ASP A 41 -39.89 91.01 59.22
CA ASP A 41 -40.88 90.26 58.44
C ASP A 41 -40.20 89.45 57.31
N LEU A 42 -39.29 90.05 56.55
CA LEU A 42 -38.53 89.35 55.49
C LEU A 42 -37.61 88.25 56.06
N LEU A 43 -36.98 88.49 57.22
CA LEU A 43 -36.17 87.48 57.90
C LEU A 43 -37.02 86.33 58.45
N ASP A 44 -38.22 86.62 58.95
CA ASP A 44 -39.17 85.62 59.45
C ASP A 44 -39.73 84.79 58.29
N ASP A 45 -40.03 85.40 57.14
CA ASP A 45 -40.41 84.70 55.91
C ASP A 45 -39.30 83.76 55.40
N LEU A 46 -38.03 84.22 55.39
CA LEU A 46 -36.89 83.36 55.08
C LEU A 46 -36.74 82.23 56.10
N ARG A 47 -36.90 82.54 57.39
CA ARG A 47 -36.74 81.57 58.48
C ARG A 47 -37.85 80.52 58.49
N GLU A 48 -39.06 80.86 58.06
CA GLU A 48 -40.18 79.92 57.97
C GLU A 48 -40.04 78.99 56.76
N ASN A 49 -39.56 79.52 55.61
CA ASN A 49 -39.56 78.77 54.35
C ASN A 49 -38.23 78.05 54.04
N LEU A 50 -37.07 78.59 54.44
CA LEU A 50 -35.75 78.03 54.12
C LEU A 50 -35.46 76.67 54.78
N PRO A 51 -35.81 76.42 56.07
CA PRO A 51 -35.54 75.13 56.71
C PRO A 51 -36.25 73.97 56.01
N ALA A 52 -37.51 74.16 55.61
CA ALA A 52 -38.29 73.13 54.94
C ALA A 52 -37.68 72.70 53.60
N GLU A 53 -37.10 73.64 52.85
CA GLU A 53 -36.48 73.34 51.56
C GLU A 53 -35.10 72.68 51.72
N VAL A 54 -34.29 73.12 52.69
CA VAL A 54 -33.02 72.45 53.03
C VAL A 54 -33.26 71.02 53.52
N HIS A 55 -34.31 70.78 54.32
CA HIS A 55 -34.70 69.43 54.74
C HIS A 55 -35.13 68.54 53.56
N LYS A 56 -35.92 69.05 52.61
CA LYS A 56 -36.28 68.31 51.40
C LYS A 56 -35.07 67.97 50.54
N ALA A 57 -34.16 68.93 50.33
CA ALA A 57 -32.92 68.70 49.60
C ALA A 57 -32.05 67.64 50.27
N GLY A 58 -31.92 67.69 51.60
CA GLY A 58 -31.25 66.67 52.40
C GLY A 58 -31.86 65.28 52.23
N ALA A 59 -33.19 65.17 52.32
CA ALA A 59 -33.91 63.91 52.11
C ALA A 59 -33.74 63.35 50.69
N ILE A 60 -33.72 64.21 49.66
CA ILE A 60 -33.45 63.79 48.27
C ILE A 60 -32.02 63.27 48.13
N VAL A 61 -31.02 63.93 48.75
CA VAL A 61 -29.62 63.48 48.70
C VAL A 61 -29.45 62.15 49.44
N GLU A 62 -30.10 61.98 50.59
CA GLU A 62 -30.10 60.73 51.35
C GLU A 62 -30.75 59.61 50.54
N GLN A 63 -31.96 59.83 50.00
CA GLN A 63 -32.66 58.88 49.14
C GLN A 63 -31.83 58.51 47.90
N ARG A 64 -31.18 59.49 47.25
CA ARG A 64 -30.29 59.23 46.11
C ARG A 64 -29.09 58.39 46.52
N THR A 65 -28.53 58.64 47.70
CA THR A 65 -27.39 57.88 48.22
C THR A 65 -27.79 56.43 48.46
N GLU A 66 -28.96 56.20 49.06
CA GLU A 66 -29.51 54.87 49.26
C GLU A 66 -29.74 54.13 47.93
N ILE A 67 -30.36 54.80 46.95
CA ILE A 67 -30.58 54.23 45.60
C ILE A 67 -29.26 53.83 44.95
N LEU A 68 -28.22 54.67 45.02
CA LEU A 68 -26.92 54.37 44.44
C LEU A 68 -26.25 53.18 45.14
N GLN A 69 -26.33 53.11 46.46
CA GLN A 69 -25.80 51.98 47.23
C GLN A 69 -26.52 50.68 46.88
N GLN A 70 -27.86 50.70 46.79
CA GLN A 70 -28.66 49.55 46.39
C GLN A 70 -28.33 49.11 44.95
N ALA A 71 -28.25 50.06 44.01
CA ALA A 71 -27.91 49.79 42.62
C ALA A 71 -26.49 49.20 42.49
N GLN A 72 -25.53 49.70 43.26
CA GLN A 72 -24.17 49.19 43.26
C GLN A 72 -24.10 47.78 43.85
N ALA A 73 -24.76 47.54 45.00
CA ALA A 73 -24.83 46.21 45.61
C ALA A 73 -25.49 45.19 44.67
N GLU A 74 -26.55 45.59 43.98
CA GLU A 74 -27.24 44.73 43.00
C GLU A 74 -26.38 44.45 41.76
N ALA A 75 -25.64 45.45 41.26
CA ALA A 75 -24.71 45.28 40.14
C ALA A 75 -23.55 44.33 40.48
N GLU A 76 -22.98 44.46 41.69
CA GLU A 76 -21.94 43.56 42.19
C GLU A 76 -22.48 42.13 42.36
N ARG A 77 -23.69 41.98 42.91
CA ARG A 77 -24.37 40.69 43.05
C ARG A 77 -24.62 40.03 41.69
N LEU A 78 -25.13 40.78 40.71
CA LEU A 78 -25.39 40.26 39.38
C LEU A 78 -24.09 39.86 38.68
N THR A 79 -23.06 40.69 38.76
CA THR A 79 -21.74 40.40 38.16
C THR A 79 -21.09 39.17 38.80
N GLY A 80 -21.16 39.05 40.13
CA GLY A 80 -20.69 37.87 40.85
C GLY A 80 -21.42 36.60 40.42
N ARG A 81 -22.75 36.66 40.30
CA ARG A 81 -23.57 35.54 39.83
C ARG A 81 -23.23 35.14 38.40
N THR A 82 -23.21 36.09 37.47
CA THR A 82 -22.87 35.83 36.05
C THR A 82 -21.47 35.26 35.91
N ARG A 83 -20.50 35.76 36.69
CA ARG A 83 -19.13 35.22 36.69
C ARG A 83 -19.10 33.78 37.17
N SER A 84 -19.76 33.46 38.28
CA SER A 84 -19.86 32.09 38.79
C SER A 84 -20.56 31.16 37.79
N GLU A 85 -21.66 31.59 37.19
CA GLU A 85 -22.38 30.82 36.16
C GLU A 85 -21.47 30.57 34.94
N THR A 86 -20.73 31.58 34.48
CA THR A 86 -19.78 31.46 33.36
C THR A 86 -18.65 30.49 33.68
N GLU A 87 -18.05 30.59 34.88
CA GLU A 87 -16.98 29.69 35.32
C GLU A 87 -17.48 28.23 35.40
N GLN A 88 -18.72 28.02 35.86
CA GLN A 88 -19.35 26.70 35.88
C GLN A 88 -19.59 26.14 34.46
N VAL A 89 -20.16 26.94 33.56
CA VAL A 89 -20.43 26.54 32.17
C VAL A 89 -19.14 26.22 31.43
N VAL A 90 -18.13 27.08 31.54
CA VAL A 90 -16.81 26.84 30.91
C VAL A 90 -16.14 25.60 31.52
N GLY A 91 -16.24 25.42 32.84
CA GLY A 91 -15.73 24.22 33.50
C GLY A 91 -16.40 22.93 33.03
N ALA A 92 -17.74 22.94 32.92
CA ALA A 92 -18.51 21.81 32.41
C ALA A 92 -18.16 21.49 30.95
N ALA A 93 -18.11 22.52 30.09
CA ALA A 93 -17.74 22.36 28.68
C ALA A 93 -16.32 21.80 28.52
N ARG A 94 -15.36 22.25 29.35
CA ARG A 94 -13.98 21.72 29.33
C ARG A 94 -13.92 20.25 29.73
N ARG A 95 -14.63 19.84 30.78
CA ARG A 95 -14.71 18.43 31.21
C ARG A 95 -15.33 17.54 30.13
N GLN A 96 -16.45 17.97 29.56
CA GLN A 96 -17.11 17.24 28.47
C GLN A 96 -16.19 17.10 27.25
N ARG A 97 -15.49 18.16 26.87
CA ARG A 97 -14.50 18.13 25.78
C ARG A 97 -13.37 17.14 26.07
N GLU A 98 -12.84 17.14 27.28
CA GLU A 98 -11.77 16.21 27.68
C GLU A 98 -12.22 14.75 27.66
N GLU A 99 -13.45 14.48 28.09
CA GLU A 99 -14.06 13.15 27.99
C GLU A 99 -14.21 12.70 26.53
N ILE A 100 -14.78 13.55 25.67
CA ILE A 100 -14.94 13.26 24.24
C ILE A 100 -13.58 13.00 23.58
N LEU A 101 -12.59 13.87 23.83
CA LEU A 101 -11.25 13.70 23.28
C LEU A 101 -10.57 12.44 23.83
N GLY A 102 -10.77 12.10 25.10
CA GLY A 102 -10.24 10.88 25.70
C GLY A 102 -10.85 9.62 25.09
N THR A 103 -12.16 9.60 24.87
CA THR A 103 -12.84 8.49 24.19
C THR A 103 -12.44 8.39 22.72
N ALA A 104 -12.42 9.51 21.99
CA ALA A 104 -12.00 9.53 20.59
C ALA A 104 -10.55 9.06 20.41
N ARG A 105 -9.63 9.47 21.31
CA ARG A 105 -8.24 8.98 21.30
C ARG A 105 -8.16 7.48 21.53
N ARG A 106 -8.85 6.94 22.54
CA ARG A 106 -8.89 5.50 22.80
C ARG A 106 -9.46 4.71 21.62
N GLN A 107 -10.54 5.19 21.02
CA GLN A 107 -11.15 4.58 19.83
C GLN A 107 -10.19 4.59 18.64
N ARG A 108 -9.51 5.73 18.39
CA ARG A 108 -8.49 5.83 17.34
C ARG A 108 -7.35 4.84 17.58
N ASP A 109 -6.84 4.79 18.80
CA ASP A 109 -5.68 3.94 19.13
C ASP A 109 -6.04 2.45 19.02
N ASP A 110 -7.25 2.05 19.44
CA ASP A 110 -7.79 0.70 19.23
C ASP A 110 -7.98 0.37 17.73
N LEU A 111 -8.52 1.31 16.94
CA LEU A 111 -8.68 1.12 15.49
C LEU A 111 -7.33 0.94 14.80
N LEU A 112 -6.32 1.74 15.17
CA LEU A 112 -4.97 1.63 14.62
C LEU A 112 -4.33 0.29 15.00
N ALA A 113 -4.45 -0.13 16.25
CA ALA A 113 -3.93 -1.42 16.70
C ALA A 113 -4.56 -2.60 15.95
N ARG A 114 -5.88 -2.58 15.76
CA ARG A 114 -6.59 -3.61 14.98
C ARG A 114 -6.17 -3.61 13.51
N ALA A 115 -6.13 -2.44 12.88
CA ALA A 115 -5.71 -2.32 11.49
C ALA A 115 -4.27 -2.79 11.27
N GLN A 116 -3.37 -2.52 12.23
CA GLN A 116 -1.99 -3.02 12.20
C GLN A 116 -1.95 -4.55 12.32
N ALA A 117 -2.66 -5.13 13.29
CA ALA A 117 -2.71 -6.57 13.46
C ALA A 117 -3.31 -7.30 12.24
N GLU A 118 -4.37 -6.74 11.64
CA GLU A 118 -4.98 -7.27 10.41
C GLU A 118 -4.03 -7.18 9.22
N ALA A 119 -3.27 -6.09 9.10
CA ALA A 119 -2.27 -5.94 8.04
C ALA A 119 -1.11 -6.94 8.21
N GLU A 120 -0.62 -7.15 9.43
CA GLU A 120 0.42 -8.13 9.74
C GLU A 120 -0.06 -9.56 9.43
N ASP A 121 -1.28 -9.92 9.81
CA ASP A 121 -1.87 -11.23 9.48
C ASP A 121 -2.03 -11.43 7.97
N LEU A 122 -2.50 -10.41 7.24
CA LEU A 122 -2.64 -10.48 5.80
C LEU A 122 -1.28 -10.67 5.11
N LEU A 123 -0.25 -9.95 5.55
CA LEU A 123 1.11 -10.10 5.01
C LEU A 123 1.67 -11.48 5.29
N ALA A 124 1.53 -11.99 6.52
CA ALA A 124 1.98 -13.34 6.88
C ALA A 124 1.31 -14.42 6.02
N ARG A 125 -0.01 -14.32 5.81
CA ARG A 125 -0.74 -15.24 4.93
C ARG A 125 -0.31 -15.13 3.47
N ALA A 126 -0.10 -13.91 2.98
CA ALA A 126 0.37 -13.70 1.61
C ALA A 126 1.80 -14.24 1.39
N GLU A 127 2.68 -14.11 2.38
CA GLU A 127 4.03 -14.69 2.36
C GLU A 127 3.97 -16.23 2.36
N GLU A 128 3.15 -16.84 3.22
CA GLU A 128 2.95 -18.30 3.24
C GLU A 128 2.39 -18.82 1.90
N GLU A 129 1.38 -18.16 1.34
CA GLU A 129 0.80 -18.51 0.04
C GLU A 129 1.85 -18.38 -1.09
N ALA A 130 2.65 -17.31 -1.07
CA ALA A 130 3.71 -17.13 -2.05
C ALA A 130 4.79 -18.22 -1.97
N GLU A 131 5.20 -18.61 -0.76
CA GLU A 131 6.13 -19.72 -0.56
C GLU A 131 5.54 -21.05 -1.08
N GLN A 132 4.28 -21.35 -0.77
CA GLN A 132 3.60 -22.55 -1.25
C GLN A 132 3.58 -22.62 -2.78
N VAL A 133 3.24 -21.51 -3.46
CA VAL A 133 3.22 -21.43 -4.92
C VAL A 133 4.61 -21.65 -5.51
N VAL A 134 5.65 -21.06 -4.91
CA VAL A 134 7.04 -21.24 -5.35
C VAL A 134 7.48 -22.70 -5.19
N ASP A 135 7.15 -23.34 -4.08
CA ASP A 135 7.53 -24.73 -3.81
C ASP A 135 6.73 -25.73 -4.67
N GLU A 136 5.46 -25.44 -4.96
CA GLU A 136 4.71 -26.20 -5.96
C GLU A 136 5.31 -26.06 -7.35
N ALA A 137 5.62 -24.84 -7.79
CA ALA A 137 6.23 -24.58 -9.09
C ALA A 137 7.59 -25.27 -9.22
N ARG A 138 8.43 -25.26 -8.17
CA ARG A 138 9.71 -25.98 -8.14
C ARG A 138 9.52 -27.48 -8.29
N ARG A 139 8.62 -28.08 -7.50
CA ARG A 139 8.32 -29.53 -7.58
C ARG A 139 7.82 -29.92 -8.97
N HIS A 140 6.94 -29.11 -9.56
CA HIS A 140 6.45 -29.35 -10.91
C HIS A 140 7.58 -29.26 -11.94
N HIS A 141 8.43 -28.24 -11.83
CA HIS A 141 9.59 -28.07 -12.71
C HIS A 141 10.55 -29.27 -12.62
N GLU A 142 10.89 -29.72 -11.41
CA GLU A 142 11.74 -30.88 -11.19
C GLU A 142 11.14 -32.17 -11.79
N ALA A 143 9.82 -32.37 -11.62
CA ALA A 143 9.12 -33.51 -12.19
C ALA A 143 9.16 -33.51 -13.72
N VAL A 144 8.94 -32.34 -14.35
CA VAL A 144 9.02 -32.19 -15.81
C VAL A 144 10.44 -32.46 -16.31
N LEU A 145 11.47 -31.98 -15.61
CA LEU A 145 12.86 -32.25 -15.98
C LEU A 145 13.19 -33.74 -15.86
N ALA A 146 12.75 -34.40 -14.79
CA ALA A 146 12.97 -35.83 -14.59
C ALA A 146 12.29 -36.65 -15.70
N ASP A 147 11.03 -36.34 -16.03
CA ASP A 147 10.30 -36.99 -17.12
C ASP A 147 10.99 -36.76 -18.48
N ALA A 148 11.40 -35.53 -18.78
CA ALA A 148 12.13 -35.20 -20.00
C ALA A 148 13.47 -35.95 -20.10
N GLN A 149 14.18 -36.13 -18.98
CA GLN A 149 15.42 -36.91 -18.93
C GLN A 149 15.18 -38.39 -19.22
N VAL A 150 14.12 -38.98 -18.66
CA VAL A 150 13.72 -40.36 -18.94
C VAL A 150 13.39 -40.52 -20.43
N GLN A 151 12.52 -39.67 -20.97
CA GLN A 151 12.15 -39.69 -22.39
C GLN A 151 13.36 -39.53 -23.31
N HIS A 152 14.28 -38.62 -22.97
CA HIS A 152 15.51 -38.43 -23.74
C HIS A 152 16.40 -39.68 -23.71
N ALA A 153 16.56 -40.32 -22.55
CA ALA A 153 17.32 -41.56 -22.43
C ALA A 153 16.70 -42.71 -23.24
N GLU A 154 15.37 -42.83 -23.23
CA GLU A 154 14.63 -43.81 -24.03
C GLU A 154 14.83 -43.60 -25.54
N ILE A 155 14.76 -42.34 -26.01
CA ILE A 155 15.00 -42.00 -27.41
C ILE A 155 16.43 -42.35 -27.83
N LEU A 156 17.42 -42.02 -26.99
CA LEU A 156 18.82 -42.36 -27.28
C LEU A 156 19.04 -43.87 -27.33
N ALA A 157 18.46 -44.62 -26.38
CA ALA A 157 18.57 -46.07 -26.36
C ALA A 157 17.91 -46.71 -27.60
N ALA A 158 16.72 -46.23 -27.99
CA ALA A 158 16.03 -46.68 -29.20
C ALA A 158 16.83 -46.36 -30.46
N ALA A 159 17.41 -45.15 -30.56
CA ALA A 159 18.24 -44.76 -31.69
C ALA A 159 19.53 -45.59 -31.79
N GLN A 160 20.15 -45.92 -30.66
CA GLN A 160 21.34 -46.79 -30.61
C GLN A 160 21.01 -48.21 -31.04
N ALA A 161 19.93 -48.80 -30.51
CA ALA A 161 19.50 -50.14 -30.89
C ALA A 161 19.18 -50.23 -32.39
N GLU A 162 18.52 -49.21 -32.95
CA GLU A 162 18.23 -49.15 -34.38
C GLU A 162 19.51 -48.97 -35.22
N HIS A 163 20.45 -48.14 -34.77
CA HIS A 163 21.75 -47.98 -35.43
C HIS A 163 22.52 -49.30 -35.46
N GLU A 164 22.61 -50.01 -34.33
CA GLU A 164 23.24 -51.33 -34.25
C GLU A 164 22.59 -52.34 -35.19
N ARG A 165 21.24 -52.34 -35.26
CA ARG A 165 20.49 -53.19 -36.21
C ARG A 165 20.87 -52.90 -37.66
N LEU A 166 20.89 -51.63 -38.07
CA LEU A 166 21.24 -51.22 -39.43
C LEU A 166 22.70 -51.53 -39.80
N VAL A 167 23.63 -51.34 -38.87
CA VAL A 167 25.05 -51.72 -39.05
C VAL A 167 25.16 -53.24 -39.22
N GLY A 168 24.51 -54.02 -38.36
CA GLY A 168 24.49 -55.48 -38.46
C GLY A 168 23.90 -55.97 -39.79
N GLU A 169 22.79 -55.40 -40.26
CA GLU A 169 22.22 -55.71 -41.57
C GLU A 169 23.19 -55.40 -42.72
N THR A 170 23.90 -54.27 -42.63
CA THR A 170 24.89 -53.88 -43.63
C THR A 170 26.10 -54.83 -43.65
N GLU A 171 26.58 -55.27 -42.48
CA GLU A 171 27.70 -56.20 -42.36
C GLU A 171 27.34 -57.61 -42.86
N VAL A 172 26.15 -58.11 -42.52
CA VAL A 172 25.64 -59.38 -43.04
C VAL A 172 25.52 -59.33 -44.57
N TYR A 173 24.99 -58.23 -45.11
CA TYR A 173 24.90 -58.06 -46.56
C TYR A 173 26.28 -58.06 -47.22
N ARG A 174 27.25 -57.29 -46.70
CA ARG A 174 28.63 -57.30 -47.24
C ARG A 174 29.27 -58.67 -47.16
N GLY A 175 29.19 -59.34 -46.01
CA GLY A 175 29.74 -60.68 -45.83
C GLY A 175 29.11 -61.73 -46.76
N ALA A 176 27.80 -61.61 -47.06
CA ALA A 176 27.14 -62.46 -48.03
C ALA A 176 27.65 -62.22 -49.46
N VAL A 177 27.90 -60.97 -49.84
CA VAL A 177 28.50 -60.61 -51.15
C VAL A 177 29.92 -61.16 -51.25
N ASP A 178 30.77 -60.93 -50.25
CA ASP A 178 32.16 -61.43 -50.24
C ASP A 178 32.20 -62.97 -50.35
N ARG A 179 31.31 -63.67 -49.63
CA ARG A 179 31.18 -65.14 -49.68
C ARG A 179 30.73 -65.63 -51.05
N ALA A 180 29.81 -64.91 -51.69
CA ALA A 180 29.33 -65.25 -53.03
C ALA A 180 30.46 -65.10 -54.07
N ASP A 181 31.26 -64.04 -53.96
CA ASP A 181 32.42 -63.81 -54.82
C ASP A 181 33.50 -64.89 -54.62
N GLU A 182 33.80 -65.27 -53.37
CA GLU A 182 34.70 -66.39 -53.06
C GLU A 182 34.21 -67.72 -53.66
N LEU A 183 32.93 -68.05 -53.48
CA LEU A 183 32.35 -69.28 -54.02
C LEU A 183 32.39 -69.29 -55.55
N GLY A 184 32.13 -68.14 -56.18
CA GLY A 184 32.26 -67.95 -57.61
C GLY A 184 33.69 -68.20 -58.09
N ALA A 185 34.68 -67.63 -57.40
CA ALA A 185 36.09 -67.84 -57.70
C ALA A 185 36.52 -69.31 -57.52
N GLN A 186 36.08 -69.97 -56.45
CA GLN A 186 36.33 -71.40 -56.19
C GLN A 186 35.72 -72.28 -57.29
N THR A 187 34.46 -72.02 -57.66
CA THR A 187 33.78 -72.78 -58.72
C THR A 187 34.48 -72.59 -60.05
N ALA A 188 34.92 -71.37 -60.38
CA ALA A 188 35.69 -71.11 -61.60
C ALA A 188 37.02 -71.87 -61.60
N ALA A 189 37.72 -71.91 -60.47
CA ALA A 189 38.97 -72.66 -60.32
C ALA A 189 38.75 -74.19 -60.42
N ASP A 190 37.69 -74.72 -59.78
CA ASP A 190 37.34 -76.14 -59.84
C ASP A 190 36.91 -76.56 -61.25
N VAL A 191 36.14 -75.73 -61.96
CA VAL A 191 35.76 -75.97 -63.37
C VAL A 191 37.01 -75.95 -64.25
N ALA A 192 37.93 -75.01 -64.04
CA ALA A 192 39.19 -74.97 -64.76
C ALA A 192 40.03 -76.23 -64.50
N ARG A 193 40.13 -76.66 -63.24
CA ARG A 193 40.82 -77.91 -62.86
C ARG A 193 40.17 -79.14 -63.48
N MET A 194 38.84 -79.28 -63.38
CA MET A 194 38.11 -80.39 -64.01
C MET A 194 38.30 -80.43 -65.52
N ARG A 195 38.33 -79.26 -66.19
CA ARG A 195 38.63 -79.20 -67.63
C ARG A 195 40.03 -79.73 -67.91
N THR A 196 41.03 -79.27 -67.18
CA THR A 196 42.41 -79.78 -67.33
C THR A 196 42.50 -81.28 -67.06
N GLU A 197 41.88 -81.79 -65.99
CA GLU A 197 41.85 -83.24 -65.69
C GLU A 197 41.15 -84.05 -66.79
N VAL A 198 40.04 -83.56 -67.34
CA VAL A 198 39.34 -84.19 -68.47
C VAL A 198 40.21 -84.17 -69.73
N ASP A 199 40.84 -83.03 -70.04
CA ASP A 199 41.73 -82.89 -71.19
C ASP A 199 42.92 -83.85 -71.08
N GLU A 200 43.56 -83.93 -69.91
CA GLU A 200 44.64 -84.88 -69.62
C GLU A 200 44.18 -86.35 -69.73
N TYR A 201 42.99 -86.67 -69.21
CA TYR A 201 42.43 -88.02 -69.30
C TYR A 201 42.11 -88.41 -70.74
N VAL A 202 41.53 -87.51 -71.53
CA VAL A 202 41.25 -87.73 -72.96
C VAL A 202 42.56 -87.95 -73.71
N ASP A 203 43.58 -87.13 -73.48
CA ASP A 203 44.89 -87.26 -74.12
C ASP A 203 45.55 -88.59 -73.77
N SER A 204 45.56 -88.98 -72.49
CA SER A 204 46.07 -90.28 -72.03
C SER A 204 45.34 -91.46 -72.68
N ARG A 205 44.00 -91.42 -72.76
CA ARG A 205 43.21 -92.49 -73.41
C ARG A 205 43.43 -92.56 -74.91
N LEU A 206 43.56 -91.40 -75.58
CA LEU A 206 43.90 -91.34 -77.01
C LEU A 206 45.30 -91.89 -77.27
N ALA A 207 46.27 -91.59 -76.41
CA ALA A 207 47.62 -92.14 -76.49
C ALA A 207 47.64 -93.67 -76.30
N ASP A 208 46.94 -94.20 -75.29
CA ASP A 208 46.78 -95.65 -75.07
C ASP A 208 46.12 -96.35 -76.27
N PHE A 209 45.08 -95.73 -76.83
CA PHE A 209 44.38 -96.24 -78.01
C PHE A 209 45.30 -96.22 -79.25
N GLY A 210 46.03 -95.12 -79.47
CA GLY A 210 47.03 -94.99 -80.53
C GLY A 210 48.11 -96.07 -80.44
N GLY A 211 48.68 -96.28 -79.24
CA GLY A 211 49.66 -97.34 -79.01
C GLY A 211 49.10 -98.76 -79.20
N THR A 212 47.80 -98.97 -78.99
CA THR A 212 47.13 -100.24 -79.28
C THR A 212 46.93 -100.44 -80.78
N LEU A 213 46.49 -99.42 -81.50
CA LEU A 213 46.38 -99.45 -82.96
C LEU A 213 47.73 -99.68 -83.63
N GLU A 214 48.81 -99.03 -83.18
CA GLU A 214 50.16 -99.28 -83.70
C GLU A 214 50.62 -100.74 -83.50
N ARG A 215 50.28 -101.35 -82.36
CA ARG A 215 50.58 -102.77 -82.11
C ARG A 215 49.77 -103.68 -83.04
N MET A 216 48.49 -103.37 -83.25
CA MET A 216 47.66 -104.10 -84.23
C MET A 216 48.18 -103.93 -85.66
N LEU A 217 48.55 -102.71 -86.06
CA LEU A 217 49.11 -102.42 -87.38
C LEU A 217 50.40 -103.20 -87.61
N ARG A 218 51.33 -103.17 -86.64
CA ARG A 218 52.55 -103.98 -86.67
C ARG A 218 52.26 -105.49 -86.76
N SER A 219 51.23 -105.98 -86.06
CA SER A 219 50.79 -107.38 -86.15
C SER A 219 50.24 -107.73 -87.54
N VAL A 220 49.46 -106.83 -88.16
CA VAL A 220 48.93 -107.00 -89.53
C VAL A 220 50.04 -106.91 -90.57
N GLU A 221 50.99 -105.98 -90.43
CA GLU A 221 52.17 -105.88 -91.30
C GLU A 221 53.03 -107.14 -91.20
N LYS A 222 53.24 -107.66 -89.99
CA LYS A 222 53.95 -108.93 -89.76
C LYS A 222 53.22 -110.12 -90.38
N ALA A 223 51.88 -110.17 -90.28
CA ALA A 223 51.06 -111.18 -90.96
C ALA A 223 51.08 -111.03 -92.50
N ARG A 224 51.14 -109.81 -93.02
CA ARG A 224 51.35 -109.54 -94.46
C ARG A 224 52.75 -109.93 -94.94
N ALA A 225 53.77 -109.70 -94.13
CA ALA A 225 55.13 -110.13 -94.42
C ALA A 225 55.22 -111.66 -94.45
N SER A 226 54.58 -112.36 -93.51
CA SER A 226 54.52 -113.84 -93.53
C SER A 226 53.73 -114.42 -94.70
N LEU A 227 52.76 -113.69 -95.26
CA LEU A 227 52.03 -114.08 -96.48
C LEU A 227 52.77 -113.73 -97.79
N ARG A 228 53.85 -112.92 -97.73
CA ARG A 228 54.73 -112.63 -98.88
C ARG A 228 55.92 -113.60 -99.00
N ASP A 229 56.20 -114.37 -97.94
CA ASP A 229 57.23 -115.42 -97.90
C ASP A 229 56.65 -116.84 -98.14
N THR A 230 55.41 -116.92 -98.64
CA THR A 230 54.77 -118.13 -99.19
C THR A 230 54.31 -117.86 -100.61
#